data_AF-A0A553XI37-F1
#
_entry.id   AF-A0A553XI37-F1
#
_cell.length_a   1.000
_cell.length_b   1.000
_cell.length_c   1.000
_cell.angle_alpha   90.00
_cell.angle_beta   90.00
_cell.angle_gamma   90.00
#
_symmetry.space_group_name_H-M   'P 1'
#
loop_
_entity.id
_entity.type
_entity.pdbx_description
1 polymer ?
#
loop_
_entity_poly.entity_id
_entity_poly.type
_entity_poly.pdbx_seq_one_letter_code
_entity_poly.pdbx_strand_id
1 'polypeptide(L)'
;MTAIRGARERARSEITAAIKDEARTQLAAEGAAKLSLRAVARALGMASSALYRYFPSRDDLLTALILDAYHAIGAAAEAADPGVGGSGPSGSGGPG
;
A
#
# COMPACT_ATOMS: atom_id res chain seq x y z
N MET A 1 23.86 12.59 -9.29
CA MET A 1 23.67 11.41 -8.39
C MET A 1 22.26 11.26 -7.84
N THR A 2 21.48 12.32 -7.63
CA THR A 2 20.10 12.27 -7.08
C THR A 2 19.08 11.58 -7.99
N ALA A 3 19.16 11.82 -9.30
CA ALA A 3 18.23 11.24 -10.28
C ALA A 3 18.26 9.69 -10.33
N ILE A 4 19.46 9.11 -10.19
CA ILE A 4 19.64 7.64 -10.19
C ILE A 4 19.01 7.01 -8.93
N ARG A 5 19.10 7.68 -7.77
CA ARG A 5 18.40 7.22 -6.56
C ARG A 5 16.89 7.24 -6.76
N GLY A 6 16.34 8.35 -7.30
CA GLY A 6 14.91 8.45 -7.59
C GLY A 6 14.39 7.40 -8.58
N ALA A 7 15.18 7.01 -9.58
CA ALA A 7 14.81 5.94 -10.49
C ALA A 7 14.71 4.57 -9.80
N ARG A 8 15.64 4.27 -8.87
CA ARG A 8 15.62 3.02 -8.09
C ARG A 8 14.44 2.96 -7.13
N GLU A 9 14.14 4.06 -6.43
CA GLU A 9 12.99 4.12 -5.53
C GLU A 9 11.67 3.91 -6.28
N ARG A 10 11.51 4.53 -7.46
CA ARG A 10 10.34 4.30 -8.32
C ARG A 10 10.22 2.84 -8.75
N ALA A 11 11.30 2.26 -9.27
CA ALA A 11 11.31 0.84 -9.65
C ALA A 11 10.97 -0.07 -8.44
N ARG A 12 11.47 0.25 -7.25
CA ARG A 12 11.15 -0.49 -6.02
C ARG A 12 9.66 -0.36 -5.66
N SER A 13 9.10 0.85 -5.77
CA SER A 13 7.68 1.11 -5.51
C SER A 13 6.78 0.38 -6.51
N GLU A 14 7.09 0.43 -7.81
CA GLU A 14 6.35 -0.27 -8.87
C GLU A 14 6.36 -1.79 -8.65
N ILE A 15 7.51 -2.38 -8.32
CA ILE A 15 7.61 -3.81 -8.02
C ILE A 15 6.81 -4.16 -6.75
N THR A 16 6.88 -3.32 -5.72
CA THR A 16 6.13 -3.53 -4.48
C THR A 16 4.63 -3.52 -4.76
N ALA A 17 4.15 -2.59 -5.59
CA ALA A 17 2.74 -2.52 -6.00
C ALA A 17 2.32 -3.78 -6.76
N ALA A 18 3.09 -4.22 -7.76
CA ALA A 18 2.80 -5.44 -8.51
C ALA A 18 2.71 -6.69 -7.62
N ILE A 19 3.59 -6.81 -6.62
CA ILE A 19 3.53 -7.89 -5.63
C ILE A 19 2.22 -7.85 -4.84
N LYS A 20 1.80 -6.66 -4.39
CA LYS A 20 0.56 -6.50 -3.62
C LYS A 20 -0.69 -6.77 -4.47
N ASP A 21 -0.69 -6.35 -5.73
CA ASP A 21 -1.83 -6.54 -6.64
C ASP A 21 -2.06 -8.02 -6.96
N GLU A 22 -1.00 -8.76 -7.28
CA GLU A 22 -1.08 -10.21 -7.48
C GLU A 22 -1.51 -10.93 -6.19
N ALA A 23 -0.95 -10.54 -5.05
CA ALA A 23 -1.34 -11.11 -3.77
C ALA A 23 -2.82 -10.85 -3.43
N ARG A 24 -3.35 -9.68 -3.77
CA ARG A 24 -4.78 -9.35 -3.61
C ARG A 24 -5.65 -10.21 -4.52
N THR A 25 -5.21 -10.46 -5.75
CA THR A 25 -5.90 -11.35 -6.70
C THR A 25 -6.00 -12.77 -6.14
N GLN A 26 -4.90 -13.34 -5.65
CA GLN A 26 -4.90 -14.66 -5.02
C GLN A 26 -5.72 -14.70 -3.74
N LEU A 27 -5.64 -13.65 -2.91
CA LEU A 27 -6.42 -13.54 -1.68
C LEU A 27 -7.92 -13.57 -1.96
N ALA A 28 -8.37 -12.87 -3.00
CA ALA A 28 -9.77 -12.84 -3.41
C ALA A 28 -10.24 -14.19 -3.99
N ALA A 29 -9.39 -14.87 -4.77
CA ALA A 29 -9.72 -16.12 -5.42
C ALA A 29 -9.69 -17.34 -4.48
N GLU A 30 -8.72 -17.39 -3.56
CA GLU A 30 -8.38 -18.61 -2.82
C GLU A 30 -8.40 -18.43 -1.30
N GLY A 31 -8.52 -17.20 -0.81
CA GLY A 31 -8.51 -16.86 0.61
C GLY A 31 -7.11 -16.85 1.24
N ALA A 32 -7.03 -16.28 2.46
CA ALA A 32 -5.76 -16.01 3.13
C ALA A 32 -4.95 -17.27 3.45
N ALA A 33 -5.63 -18.41 3.68
CA ALA A 33 -4.99 -19.67 4.01
C ALA A 33 -4.11 -20.22 2.86
N LYS A 34 -4.45 -19.90 1.60
CA LYS A 34 -3.75 -20.38 0.41
C LYS A 34 -2.74 -19.38 -0.15
N LEU A 35 -2.79 -18.11 0.28
CA LEU A 35 -1.82 -17.10 -0.13
C LEU A 35 -0.39 -17.54 0.22
N SER A 36 0.51 -17.53 -0.77
CA SER A 36 1.92 -17.84 -0.54
C SER A 36 2.85 -16.93 -1.35
N LEU A 37 3.95 -16.51 -0.73
CA LEU A 37 5.00 -15.72 -1.39
C LEU A 37 5.55 -16.42 -2.65
N ARG A 38 5.65 -17.75 -2.63
CA ARG A 38 6.11 -18.53 -3.78
C ARG A 38 5.10 -18.49 -4.93
N ALA A 39 3.80 -18.58 -4.66
CA ALA A 39 2.78 -18.50 -5.70
C ALA A 39 2.77 -17.11 -6.35
N VAL A 40 2.81 -16.04 -5.54
CA VAL A 40 2.92 -14.66 -6.02
C VAL A 40 4.18 -14.47 -6.87
N ALA A 41 5.33 -14.95 -6.41
CA ALA A 41 6.58 -14.85 -7.18
C ALA A 41 6.48 -15.56 -8.54
N ARG A 42 5.89 -16.76 -8.58
CA ARG A 42 5.69 -17.50 -9.85
C ARG A 42 4.77 -16.76 -10.81
N ALA A 43 3.65 -16.21 -10.32
CA ALA A 43 2.71 -15.47 -11.15
C ALA A 43 3.36 -14.23 -11.79
N LEU A 44 4.27 -13.58 -11.06
CA LEU A 44 5.02 -12.41 -11.55
C LEU A 44 6.31 -12.76 -12.32
N GLY A 45 6.60 -14.05 -12.54
CA GLY A 45 7.86 -14.47 -13.19
C GLY A 45 9.12 -14.12 -12.38
N MET A 46 9.00 -13.91 -11.08
CA MET A 46 10.08 -13.54 -10.17
C MET A 46 10.70 -14.76 -9.50
N ALA A 47 12.01 -14.69 -9.23
CA ALA A 47 12.65 -15.63 -8.31
C ALA A 47 12.08 -15.45 -6.90
N SER A 48 11.82 -16.56 -6.19
CA SER A 48 11.29 -16.50 -4.81
C SER A 48 12.20 -15.67 -3.89
N SER A 49 13.52 -15.83 -4.00
CA SER A 49 14.51 -15.06 -3.24
C SER A 49 14.44 -13.55 -3.50
N ALA A 50 13.96 -13.12 -4.67
CA ALA A 50 13.73 -11.72 -4.96
C ALA A 50 12.53 -11.18 -4.20
N LEU A 51 11.44 -11.92 -4.17
CA LEU A 51 10.21 -11.53 -3.48
C LEU A 51 10.42 -11.44 -1.96
N TYR A 52 11.21 -12.35 -1.38
CA TYR A 52 11.61 -12.30 0.04
C TYR A 52 12.39 -11.03 0.43
N ARG A 53 12.99 -10.29 -0.52
CA ARG A 53 13.63 -8.99 -0.24
C ARG A 53 12.64 -7.84 -0.10
N TYR A 54 11.41 -8.02 -0.57
CA TYR A 54 10.32 -7.05 -0.44
C TYR A 54 9.43 -7.40 0.75
N PHE A 55 9.11 -8.69 0.91
CA PHE A 55 8.28 -9.21 1.99
C PHE A 55 8.95 -10.43 2.63
N PRO A 56 9.54 -10.28 3.84
CA PRO A 56 10.26 -11.38 4.51
C PRO A 56 9.37 -12.58 4.83
N SER A 57 8.09 -12.36 5.08
CA SER A 57 7.12 -13.43 5.36
C SER A 57 5.76 -13.19 4.68
N ARG A 58 4.93 -14.23 4.68
CA ARG A 58 3.53 -14.14 4.25
C ARG A 58 2.76 -13.14 5.12
N ASP A 59 3.06 -13.09 6.41
CA ASP A 59 2.33 -12.24 7.35
C ASP A 59 2.73 -10.77 7.17
N ASP A 60 3.97 -10.47 6.79
CA ASP A 60 4.38 -9.12 6.37
C ASP A 60 3.60 -8.64 5.14
N LEU A 61 3.44 -9.52 4.15
CA LEU A 61 2.65 -9.21 2.95
C LEU A 61 1.17 -8.99 3.30
N LEU A 62 0.57 -9.88 4.11
CA LEU A 62 -0.81 -9.72 4.58
C LEU A 62 -1.00 -8.42 5.35
N THR A 63 -0.07 -8.09 6.26
CA THR A 63 -0.11 -6.84 7.03
C THR A 63 -0.09 -5.63 6.10
N ALA A 64 0.78 -5.63 5.09
CA ALA A 64 0.83 -4.56 4.11
C ALA A 64 -0.46 -4.41 3.28
N LEU A 65 -1.11 -5.53 2.92
CA LEU A 65 -2.40 -5.50 2.22
C LEU A 65 -3.54 -4.97 3.11
N ILE A 66 -3.52 -5.31 4.40
CA ILE A 66 -4.47 -4.82 5.40
C ILE A 66 -4.30 -3.31 5.55
N LEU A 67 -3.07 -2.82 5.71
CA LEU A 67 -2.79 -1.38 5.78
C LEU A 67 -3.28 -0.63 4.55
N ASP A 68 -3.01 -1.14 3.34
CA ASP A 68 -3.49 -0.53 2.10
C ASP A 68 -5.02 -0.45 2.05
N ALA A 69 -5.72 -1.50 2.54
CA ALA A 69 -7.18 -1.49 2.60
C ALA A 69 -7.71 -0.43 3.57
N TYR A 70 -7.11 -0.29 4.75
CA TYR A 70 -7.49 0.76 5.70
C TYR A 70 -7.20 2.16 5.16
N HIS A 71 -6.08 2.37 4.48
CA HIS A 71 -5.78 3.64 3.83
C HIS A 71 -6.79 3.98 2.73
N ALA A 72 -7.19 3.01 1.91
CA ALA A 72 -8.21 3.20 0.89
C ALA A 72 -9.57 3.57 1.49
N ILE A 73 -9.96 2.92 2.59
CA ILE A 73 -11.18 3.25 3.33
C ILE A 73 -11.10 4.68 3.91
N GLY A 74 -9.98 5.03 4.55
CA GLY A 74 -9.78 6.37 5.11
C GLY A 74 -9.84 7.46 4.05
N ALA A 75 -9.14 7.28 2.93
CA ALA A 75 -9.17 8.22 1.81
C ALA A 75 -10.57 8.38 1.20
N ALA A 76 -11.34 7.29 1.10
CA ALA A 76 -12.72 7.35 0.62
C ALA A 76 -13.63 8.10 1.61
N ALA A 77 -13.43 7.92 2.91
CA ALA A 77 -14.17 8.64 3.95
C ALA A 77 -13.86 10.15 3.92
N GLU A 78 -12.58 10.53 3.82
CA GLU A 78 -12.14 11.93 3.69
C GLU A 78 -12.70 12.59 2.43
N ALA A 79 -12.70 11.89 1.30
CA ALA A 79 -13.24 12.41 0.05
C ALA A 79 -14.77 12.60 0.07
N ALA A 80 -15.48 11.82 0.89
CA ALA A 80 -16.92 11.92 1.06
C ALA A 80 -17.35 13.03 2.03
N ASP A 81 -16.43 13.59 2.82
CA ASP A 81 -16.69 14.69 3.74
C ASP A 81 -16.24 16.05 3.14
N PRO A 82 -17.16 16.84 2.56
CA PRO A 82 -16.81 18.16 2.01
C PRO A 82 -16.45 19.21 3.09
N GLY A 83 -16.52 18.87 4.39
CA GLY A 83 -16.42 19.81 5.51
C GLY A 83 -15.03 20.09 6.09
N VAL A 84 -13.99 19.32 5.75
CA VAL A 84 -12.65 19.45 6.40
C VAL A 84 -11.74 20.50 5.71
N GLY A 85 -12.29 21.30 4.80
CA GLY A 85 -11.55 22.36 4.08
C GLY A 85 -11.55 23.75 4.74
N GLY A 86 -12.20 23.97 5.89
CA GLY A 86 -12.41 25.33 6.39
C GLY A 86 -12.70 25.45 7.88
N SER A 87 -11.72 25.19 8.74
CA SER A 87 -11.71 25.74 10.09
C SER A 87 -10.28 26.05 10.50
N GLY A 88 -9.72 27.10 9.89
CA GLY A 88 -8.64 27.85 10.52
C GLY A 88 -9.16 28.49 11.81
N PRO A 89 -8.31 28.64 12.84
CA PRO A 89 -8.76 29.11 14.14
C PRO A 89 -9.35 30.52 13.98
N SER A 90 -10.65 30.65 14.22
CA SER A 90 -11.28 31.95 14.40
C SER A 90 -10.73 32.55 15.68
N GLY A 91 -9.62 33.29 15.55
CA GLY A 91 -9.14 34.21 16.57
C GLY A 91 -10.25 35.22 16.83
N SER A 92 -10.99 35.01 17.92
CA SER A 92 -11.99 35.93 18.42
C SER A 92 -11.32 37.24 18.86
N GLY A 93 -11.20 38.18 17.94
CA GLY A 93 -11.05 39.59 18.25
C GLY A 93 -12.38 40.10 18.80
N GLY A 94 -12.55 40.07 20.12
CA GLY A 94 -13.68 40.73 20.78
C GLY A 94 -13.44 42.25 20.85
N PRO A 95 -14.44 43.09 20.56
CA PRO A 95 -14.36 44.51 20.88
C PRO A 95 -14.82 44.74 22.32
N GLY A 96 -14.07 45.53 23.08
CA GLY A 96 -14.41 45.94 24.44
C GLY A 96 -13.25 46.61 25.14
#